data_AF-A0A2E6JML0-F1
#
_entry.id   AF-A0A2E6JML0-F1
#
_cell.length_a   1.000
_cell.length_b   1.000
_cell.length_c   1.000
_cell.angle_alpha   90.00
_cell.angle_beta   90.00
_cell.angle_gamma   90.00
#
_symmetry.space_group_name_H-M   'P 1'
#
loop_
_entity.id
_entity.type
_entity.pdbx_description
1 polymer ?
#
loop_
_entity_poly.entity_id
_entity_poly.type
_entity_poly.pdbx_seq_one_letter_code
_entity_poly.pdbx_strand_id
1 'polypeptide(L)'
;MDTGLLMTSGVDIWLNNPTRPMEASGTSGMKAAMNGTPNCSILDGWWPEACIHGVNGWAIGKGESVRNDTRDAAYLLSLLKDEIIPAWENKSEVWPNIMRESISASTGFTGVRMIEDYANFYSQIND
;
A
#
# COMPACT_ATOMS: atom_id res chain seq x y z
N MET A 1 -3.83 0.64 21.14
CA MET A 1 -3.73 1.35 19.84
C MET A 1 -2.31 1.84 19.57
N ASP A 2 -1.54 2.06 20.62
CA ASP A 2 -0.20 2.66 20.61
C ASP A 2 0.78 1.96 19.67
N THR A 3 0.79 0.63 19.63
CA THR A 3 1.67 -0.13 18.71
C THR A 3 1.40 0.21 17.25
N GLY A 4 0.12 0.35 16.86
CA GLY A 4 -0.23 0.70 15.48
C GLY A 4 0.28 2.09 15.10
N LEU A 5 0.12 3.06 16.01
CA LEU A 5 0.61 4.43 15.82
C LEU A 5 2.14 4.46 15.66
N LEU A 6 2.85 3.76 16.55
CA LEU A 6 4.31 3.67 16.52
C LEU A 6 4.80 2.99 15.24
N MET A 7 4.14 1.93 14.80
CA MET A 7 4.54 1.22 13.59
C MET A 7 4.29 2.06 12.34
N THR A 8 3.10 2.65 12.17
CA THR A 8 2.78 3.40 10.95
C THR A 8 3.58 4.69 10.81
N SER A 9 4.13 5.23 11.89
CA SER A 9 4.97 6.44 11.86
C SER A 9 6.47 6.15 11.96
N GLY A 10 6.86 4.91 12.27
CA GLY A 10 8.24 4.56 12.60
C GLY A 10 8.92 3.62 11.61
N VAL A 11 8.19 2.95 10.72
CA VAL A 11 8.78 2.03 9.73
C VAL A 11 8.96 2.69 8.37
N ASP A 12 10.01 2.27 7.67
CA ASP A 12 10.31 2.77 6.32
C ASP A 12 9.48 2.10 5.23
N ILE A 13 9.10 0.83 5.39
CA ILE A 13 8.29 0.08 4.41
C ILE A 13 7.16 -0.64 5.13
N TRP A 14 5.95 -0.56 4.55
CA TRP A 14 4.80 -1.36 4.99
C TRP A 14 4.65 -2.60 4.10
N LEU A 15 5.09 -3.76 4.61
CA LEU A 15 5.06 -5.03 3.89
C LEU A 15 3.75 -5.78 4.13
N ASN A 16 3.05 -6.16 3.06
CA ASN A 16 1.90 -7.06 3.13
C ASN A 16 2.03 -8.22 2.13
N ASN A 17 1.90 -9.46 2.60
CA ASN A 17 1.95 -10.66 1.79
C ASN A 17 0.69 -11.54 1.95
N PRO A 18 -0.52 -10.97 1.76
CA PRO A 18 -1.74 -11.75 1.85
C PRO A 18 -1.74 -12.91 0.86
N THR A 19 -2.46 -13.98 1.21
CA THR A 19 -2.77 -15.04 0.24
C THR A 19 -3.87 -14.53 -0.69
N ARG A 20 -3.62 -14.46 -1.99
CA ARG A 20 -4.63 -14.07 -2.97
C ARG A 20 -5.77 -15.09 -3.07
N PRO A 21 -7.03 -14.68 -3.28
CA PRO A 21 -7.61 -13.33 -3.17
C PRO A 21 -8.31 -13.14 -1.80
N MET A 22 -7.61 -13.42 -0.70
CA MET A 22 -8.20 -13.50 0.63
C MET A 22 -8.20 -12.15 1.36
N GLU A 23 -7.57 -11.13 0.81
CA GLU A 23 -7.63 -9.78 1.36
C GLU A 23 -8.71 -8.97 0.63
N ALA A 24 -9.78 -8.60 1.34
CA ALA A 24 -10.83 -7.77 0.74
C ALA A 24 -10.45 -6.28 0.66
N SER A 25 -9.57 -5.79 1.54
CA SER A 25 -9.20 -4.37 1.61
C SER A 25 -7.78 -4.20 2.19
N GLY A 26 -7.61 -3.47 3.31
CA GLY A 26 -6.30 -3.29 3.94
C GLY A 26 -6.10 -1.89 4.48
N THR A 27 -6.89 -1.50 5.49
CA THR A 27 -6.83 -0.13 6.04
C THR A 27 -5.51 0.20 6.75
N SER A 28 -4.72 -0.80 7.15
CA SER A 28 -3.39 -0.57 7.71
C SER A 28 -2.41 -0.05 6.66
N GLY A 29 -2.49 -0.54 5.42
CA GLY A 29 -1.71 -0.02 4.30
C GLY A 29 -2.05 1.45 4.01
N MET A 30 -3.34 1.80 4.05
CA MET A 30 -3.80 3.19 3.88
C MET A 30 -3.23 4.11 4.98
N LYS A 31 -3.22 3.66 6.24
CA LYS A 31 -2.65 4.42 7.37
C LYS A 31 -1.15 4.62 7.24
N ALA A 32 -0.42 3.59 6.79
CA ALA A 32 1.02 3.69 6.54
C ALA A 32 1.29 4.71 5.43
N ALA A 33 0.55 4.63 4.31
CA ALA A 33 0.68 5.57 3.21
C ALA A 33 0.43 7.03 3.63
N MET A 34 -0.55 7.29 4.50
CA MET A 34 -0.80 8.62 5.08
C MET A 34 0.38 9.18 5.89
N ASN A 35 1.21 8.31 6.46
CA ASN A 35 2.44 8.70 7.18
C ASN A 35 3.66 8.79 6.25
N GLY A 36 3.47 8.62 4.93
CA GLY A 36 4.55 8.61 3.95
C GLY A 36 5.39 7.34 3.98
N THR A 37 4.89 6.25 4.58
CA THR A 37 5.51 4.93 4.52
C THR A 37 5.05 4.22 3.24
N PRO A 38 5.93 4.02 2.25
CA PRO A 38 5.56 3.32 1.02
C PRO A 38 5.21 1.85 1.27
N ASN A 39 4.26 1.33 0.51
CA ASN A 39 3.86 -0.07 0.63
C ASN A 39 4.71 -0.97 -0.28
N CYS A 40 4.99 -2.17 0.20
CA CYS A 40 5.45 -3.29 -0.61
C CYS A 40 4.44 -4.41 -0.40
N SER A 41 3.57 -4.66 -1.38
CA SER A 41 2.46 -5.59 -1.19
C SER A 41 2.15 -6.43 -2.41
N ILE A 42 1.67 -7.64 -2.16
CA ILE A 42 0.93 -8.41 -3.15
C ILE A 42 -0.25 -7.55 -3.66
N LEU A 43 -0.55 -7.66 -4.95
CA LEU A 43 -1.72 -7.03 -5.57
C LEU A 43 -2.99 -7.77 -5.16
N ASP A 44 -3.44 -7.52 -3.94
CA ASP A 44 -4.71 -7.97 -3.36
C ASP A 44 -5.26 -6.89 -2.43
N GLY A 45 -6.56 -6.96 -2.12
CA GLY A 45 -7.22 -5.96 -1.27
C GLY A 45 -7.23 -4.56 -1.87
N TRP A 46 -6.81 -3.55 -1.11
CA TRP A 46 -6.79 -2.14 -1.55
C TRP A 46 -5.64 -1.81 -2.51
N TRP A 47 -4.56 -2.60 -2.48
CA TRP A 47 -3.33 -2.26 -3.17
C TRP A 47 -3.47 -2.22 -4.70
N PRO A 48 -4.25 -3.10 -5.36
CA PRO A 48 -4.60 -2.97 -6.77
C PRO A 48 -5.24 -1.63 -7.17
N GLU A 49 -5.95 -0.95 -6.26
CA GLU A 49 -6.59 0.34 -6.53
C GLU A 49 -5.59 1.51 -6.45
N ALA A 50 -4.55 1.38 -5.62
CA ALA A 50 -3.64 2.47 -5.28
C ALA A 50 -2.25 2.36 -5.92
N CYS A 51 -1.78 1.14 -6.21
CA CYS A 51 -0.39 0.87 -6.53
C CYS A 51 0.02 1.51 -7.87
N ILE A 52 1.02 2.38 -7.83
CA ILE A 52 1.80 2.80 -8.99
C ILE A 52 3.23 2.33 -8.72
N HIS A 53 3.57 1.18 -9.32
CA HIS A 53 4.82 0.48 -9.06
C HIS A 53 6.04 1.38 -9.29
N GLY A 54 6.93 1.46 -8.30
CA GLY A 54 8.15 2.28 -8.31
C GLY A 54 7.91 3.78 -8.07
N VAL A 55 6.65 4.21 -7.96
CA VAL A 55 6.29 5.63 -7.74
C VAL A 55 5.84 5.85 -6.29
N ASN A 56 4.83 5.10 -5.82
CA ASN A 56 4.28 5.24 -4.47
C ASN A 56 4.48 3.99 -3.59
N GLY A 57 5.17 2.99 -4.13
CA GLY A 57 5.40 1.69 -3.52
C GLY A 57 5.68 0.61 -4.56
N TRP A 58 5.61 -0.65 -4.15
CA TRP A 58 5.93 -1.79 -4.99
C TRP A 58 4.87 -2.88 -4.92
N ALA A 59 4.60 -3.46 -6.08
CA ALA A 59 3.79 -4.66 -6.24
C ALA A 59 4.68 -5.91 -6.17
N ILE A 60 4.34 -6.86 -5.32
CA ILE A 60 4.97 -8.18 -5.29
C ILE A 60 4.32 -9.05 -6.37
N GLY A 61 5.08 -9.38 -7.41
CA GLY A 61 4.59 -10.09 -8.59
C GLY A 61 3.73 -9.22 -9.52
N LYS A 62 2.95 -9.86 -10.38
CA LYS A 62 2.20 -9.21 -11.47
C LYS A 62 0.68 -9.42 -11.39
N GLY A 63 0.15 -9.72 -10.20
CA GLY A 63 -1.28 -9.94 -10.00
C GLY A 63 -1.72 -11.35 -10.41
N GLU A 64 -0.86 -12.34 -10.18
CA GLU A 64 -1.13 -13.73 -10.53
C GLU A 64 -2.31 -14.30 -9.73
N SER A 65 -3.22 -14.99 -10.40
CA SER A 65 -4.40 -15.59 -9.77
C SER A 65 -4.09 -16.86 -8.97
N VAL A 66 -3.00 -17.54 -9.29
CA VAL A 66 -2.59 -18.79 -8.63
C VAL A 66 -1.55 -18.51 -7.55
N ARG A 67 -1.85 -18.98 -6.33
CA ARG A 67 -0.93 -18.94 -5.20
C ARG A 67 0.36 -19.71 -5.50
N ASN A 68 1.49 -19.07 -5.25
CA ASN A 68 2.80 -19.70 -5.32
C ASN A 68 3.79 -19.00 -4.40
N ASP A 69 3.92 -19.50 -3.18
CA ASP A 69 4.72 -18.87 -2.12
C ASP A 69 6.20 -18.77 -2.51
N THR A 70 6.75 -19.78 -3.23
CA THR A 70 8.15 -19.77 -3.68
C THR A 70 8.40 -18.65 -4.68
N ARG A 71 7.50 -18.46 -5.65
CA ARG A 71 7.60 -17.39 -6.64
C ARG A 71 7.43 -16.02 -5.96
N ASP A 72 6.43 -15.89 -5.11
CA ASP A 72 6.10 -14.62 -4.46
C ASP A 72 7.23 -14.18 -3.50
N ALA A 73 7.86 -15.13 -2.80
CA ALA A 73 9.07 -14.89 -2.02
C ALA A 73 10.26 -14.47 -2.89
N ALA A 74 10.46 -15.10 -4.05
CA ALA A 74 11.52 -14.71 -4.98
C ALA A 74 11.32 -13.28 -5.50
N TYR A 75 10.09 -12.89 -5.82
CA TYR A 75 9.77 -11.52 -6.22
C TYR A 75 10.00 -10.51 -5.10
N LEU A 76 9.58 -10.81 -3.88
CA LEU A 76 9.83 -9.93 -2.74
C LEU A 76 11.34 -9.71 -2.54
N LEU A 77 12.14 -10.77 -2.59
CA LEU A 77 13.58 -10.68 -2.42
C LEU A 77 14.25 -9.89 -3.56
N SER A 78 13.82 -10.07 -4.80
CA SER A 78 14.34 -9.24 -5.92
C SER A 78 13.96 -7.78 -5.76
N LEU A 79 12.71 -7.48 -5.38
CA LEU A 79 12.28 -6.09 -5.15
C LEU A 79 13.10 -5.42 -4.05
N LEU A 80 13.31 -6.12 -2.93
CA LEU A 80 14.12 -5.59 -1.84
C LEU A 80 15.53 -5.26 -2.31
N LYS A 81 16.18 -6.20 -2.98
CA LYS A 81 17.58 -6.09 -3.40
C LYS A 81 17.78 -5.08 -4.52
N ASP A 82 16.97 -5.17 -5.57
CA ASP A 82 17.25 -4.53 -6.85
C ASP A 82 16.55 -3.18 -7.00
N GLU A 83 15.52 -2.89 -6.17
CA GLU A 83 14.73 -1.66 -6.27
C GLU A 83 14.62 -0.89 -4.95
N ILE A 84 14.13 -1.53 -3.88
CA ILE A 84 13.78 -0.84 -2.63
C ILE A 84 15.02 -0.37 -1.88
N ILE A 85 16.01 -1.24 -1.66
CA ILE A 85 17.25 -0.85 -0.96
C ILE A 85 17.99 0.26 -1.73
N PRO A 86 18.23 0.16 -3.05
CA PRO A 86 18.84 1.25 -3.82
C PRO A 86 18.07 2.56 -3.75
N ALA A 87 16.73 2.53 -3.84
CA ALA A 87 15.90 3.73 -3.69
C ALA A 87 16.02 4.33 -2.28
N TRP A 88 15.99 3.48 -1.25
CA TRP A 88 16.10 3.86 0.16
C TRP A 88 17.47 4.46 0.49
N GLU A 89 18.55 4.01 -0.13
CA GLU A 89 19.90 4.57 0.05
C GLU A 89 20.03 6.00 -0.50
N ASN A 90 19.23 6.35 -1.52
CA ASN A 90 19.14 7.73 -2.03
C ASN A 90 18.17 8.56 -1.16
N LYS A 91 18.70 9.02 -0.02
CA LYS A 91 17.97 9.79 1.00
C LYS A 91 17.66 11.24 0.61
N SER A 92 18.33 11.80 -0.39
CA SER A 92 18.21 13.23 -0.71
C SER A 92 17.07 13.53 -1.67
N GLU A 93 16.71 12.60 -2.54
CA GLU A 93 15.80 12.88 -3.65
C GLU A 93 14.81 11.74 -3.90
N VAL A 94 15.30 10.54 -4.17
CA VAL A 94 14.45 9.43 -4.60
C VAL A 94 13.53 8.99 -3.48
N TRP A 95 14.07 8.64 -2.30
CA TRP A 95 13.25 8.17 -1.19
C TRP A 95 12.23 9.20 -0.72
N PRO A 96 12.59 10.48 -0.46
CA PRO A 96 11.60 11.50 -0.11
C PRO A 96 10.51 11.69 -1.17
N ASN A 97 10.84 11.52 -2.46
CA ASN A 97 9.83 11.58 -3.51
C ASN A 97 8.81 10.44 -3.39
N ILE A 98 9.28 9.20 -3.22
CA ILE A 98 8.39 8.04 -3.02
C ILE A 98 7.51 8.23 -1.79
N MET A 99 8.05 8.76 -0.68
CA MET A 99 7.27 9.07 0.51
C MET A 99 6.16 10.09 0.22
N ARG A 100 6.46 11.16 -0.54
CA ARG A 100 5.45 12.15 -0.96
C ARG A 100 4.36 11.54 -1.83
N GLU A 101 4.75 10.69 -2.79
CA GLU A 101 3.79 9.98 -3.65
C GLU A 101 2.93 8.99 -2.86
N SER A 102 3.48 8.36 -1.82
CA SER A 102 2.72 7.52 -0.89
C SER A 102 1.64 8.32 -0.15
N ILE A 103 1.97 9.51 0.36
CA ILE A 103 1.00 10.42 0.98
C ILE A 103 -0.07 10.83 -0.04
N SER A 104 0.32 11.24 -1.25
CA SER A 104 -0.60 11.62 -2.32
C SER A 104 -1.60 10.52 -2.64
N ALA A 105 -1.13 9.27 -2.76
CA ALA A 105 -1.98 8.12 -3.04
C ALA A 105 -3.02 7.88 -1.93
N SER A 106 -2.66 8.16 -0.66
CA SER A 106 -3.55 7.95 0.49
C SER A 106 -4.77 8.89 0.53
N THR A 107 -4.72 10.02 -0.18
CA THR A 107 -5.81 11.03 -0.19
C THR A 107 -7.14 10.46 -0.70
N GLY A 108 -7.08 9.49 -1.62
CA GLY A 108 -8.24 8.76 -2.13
C GLY A 108 -8.81 7.73 -1.16
N PHE A 109 -8.20 7.49 0.01
CA PHE A 109 -8.57 6.40 0.93
C PHE A 109 -8.91 6.92 2.33
N THR A 110 -9.51 8.11 2.40
CA THR A 110 -9.92 8.72 3.68
C THR A 110 -11.26 8.18 4.16
N GLY A 111 -11.41 8.09 5.49
CA GLY A 111 -12.70 7.75 6.10
C GLY A 111 -13.78 8.81 5.84
N VAL A 112 -13.39 10.07 5.62
CA VAL A 112 -14.31 11.17 5.26
C VAL A 112 -14.96 10.87 3.92
N ARG A 113 -14.16 10.60 2.87
CA ARG A 113 -14.70 10.22 1.56
C ARG A 113 -15.63 9.02 1.66
N MET A 114 -15.22 7.98 2.38
CA MET A 114 -16.05 6.77 2.56
C MET A 114 -17.43 7.12 3.15
N ILE A 115 -17.47 7.94 4.21
CA ILE A 115 -18.74 8.33 4.85
C ILE A 115 -19.61 9.17 3.91
N GLU A 116 -19.00 10.12 3.17
CA GLU A 116 -19.69 10.93 2.17
C GLU A 116 -20.29 10.08 1.04
N ASP A 117 -19.51 9.13 0.51
CA ASP A 117 -19.97 8.19 -0.52
C ASP A 117 -21.16 7.34 -0.02
N TYR A 118 -21.08 6.84 1.21
CA TYR A 118 -22.19 6.10 1.83
C TYR A 118 -23.43 6.98 2.00
N ALA A 119 -23.30 8.19 2.55
CA ALA A 119 -24.42 9.10 2.74
C ALA A 119 -25.11 9.45 1.42
N ASN A 120 -24.32 9.76 0.39
CA ASN A 120 -24.82 10.05 -0.95
C ASN A 120 -25.57 8.86 -1.55
N PHE A 121 -25.00 7.66 -1.47
CA PHE A 121 -25.62 6.45 -2.01
C PHE A 121 -26.95 6.13 -1.35
N TYR A 122 -27.00 6.11 0.00
CA TYR A 122 -28.22 5.75 0.72
C TYR A 122 -29.30 6.84 0.69
N SER A 123 -28.94 8.11 0.46
CA SER A 123 -29.94 9.17 0.25
C SER A 123 -30.80 8.93 -0.99
N GLN A 124 -30.24 8.30 -2.03
CA GLN A 124 -30.93 8.02 -3.30
C GLN A 124 -31.87 6.81 -3.24
N ILE A 125 -31.80 6.01 -2.17
CA ILE A 125 -32.61 4.79 -1.99
C ILE A 125 -33.89 5.09 -1.18
N ASN A 126 -33.91 6.20 -0.43
CA ASN A 126 -35.03 6.59 0.41
C ASN A 126 -36.04 7.54 -0.29
N ASP A 127 -35.84 7.81 -1.57
CA ASP A 127 -36.80 8.46 -2.49
C ASP A 127 -37.41 7.42 -3.45
#